data_AF-A0A821YDI3-F1
#
_entry.id   AF-A0A821YDI3-F1
#
_cell.length_a   1.000
_cell.length_b   1.000
_cell.length_c   1.000
_cell.angle_alpha   90.00
_cell.angle_beta   90.00
_cell.angle_gamma   90.00
#
_symmetry.space_group_name_H-M   'P 1'
#
loop_
_entity.id
_entity.type
_entity.pdbx_description
1 polymer ?
#
loop_
_entity_poly.entity_id
_entity_poly.type
_entity_poly.pdbx_seq_one_letter_code
_entity_poly.pdbx_strand_id
1 'polypeptide(L)'
;MFAFNDHSIVKKVVSFLPRVGVDGRYGLPQQRRTSLASPKQLFRSANMTQRWQRREISNFEYLMYLIIRLQKKFYLGRTYQDLNQYPIFPWVIADYESEKLVLNSPSTYRDLSKPVGTLNPIRKSFFY
;
A
#
# COMPACT_ATOMS: atom_id res chain seq x y z
N MET A 1 12.54 -11.21 -6.74
CA MET A 1 12.96 -9.82 -6.44
C MET A 1 14.47 -9.82 -6.43
N PHE A 2 15.13 -8.86 -7.07
CA PHE A 2 16.60 -8.77 -7.08
C PHE A 2 17.05 -7.70 -6.10
N ALA A 3 18.00 -8.05 -5.24
CA ALA A 3 18.69 -7.11 -4.37
C ALA A 3 20.09 -6.87 -4.94
N PHE A 4 20.52 -5.61 -4.93
CA PHE A 4 21.84 -5.21 -5.40
C PHE A 4 22.55 -4.45 -4.30
N ASN A 5 23.88 -4.54 -4.26
CA ASN A 5 24.70 -3.92 -3.22
C ASN A 5 24.69 -2.39 -3.29
N ASP A 6 24.42 -1.82 -4.47
CA ASP A 6 24.40 -0.37 -4.66
C ASP A 6 23.31 0.08 -5.65
N HIS A 7 22.81 1.29 -5.42
CA HIS A 7 21.79 1.92 -6.24
C HIS A 7 22.30 2.30 -7.65
N SER A 8 23.61 2.49 -7.85
CA SER A 8 24.18 2.69 -9.19
C SER A 8 23.99 1.46 -10.09
N ILE A 9 24.07 0.25 -9.51
CA ILE A 9 23.85 -1.01 -10.20
C ILE A 9 22.39 -1.10 -10.66
N VAL A 10 21.44 -0.71 -9.80
CA VAL A 10 20.02 -0.65 -10.15
C VAL A 10 19.78 0.26 -11.35
N LYS A 11 20.39 1.46 -11.37
CA LYS A 11 20.29 2.38 -12.50
C LYS A 11 20.87 1.78 -13.79
N LYS A 12 22.02 1.10 -13.68
CA LYS A 12 22.67 0.42 -14.81
C LYS A 12 21.77 -0.67 -15.37
N VAL A 13 21.22 -1.55 -14.53
CA VAL A 13 20.29 -2.61 -14.94
C VAL A 13 19.05 -2.04 -15.62
N VAL A 14 18.41 -1.03 -15.03
CA VAL A 14 17.21 -0.39 -15.61
C VAL A 14 17.50 0.25 -16.97
N SER A 15 18.73 0.67 -17.23
CA SER A 15 19.11 1.22 -18.54
C SER A 15 19.04 0.18 -19.67
N PHE A 16 19.35 -1.09 -19.36
CA PHE A 16 19.32 -2.21 -20.30
C PHE A 16 17.93 -2.84 -20.44
N LEU A 17 17.05 -2.67 -19.45
CA LEU A 17 15.69 -3.23 -19.48
C LEU A 17 14.75 -2.46 -20.44
N PRO A 18 13.68 -3.12 -20.93
CA PRO A 18 12.64 -2.47 -21.72
C PRO A 18 12.04 -1.23 -21.04
N ARG A 19 11.64 -0.24 -21.83
CA ARG A 19 11.07 1.04 -21.35
C ARG A 19 9.61 0.89 -20.94
N VAL A 20 9.33 0.06 -19.95
CA VAL A 20 7.96 -0.18 -19.47
C VAL A 20 7.53 0.77 -18.35
N GLY A 21 8.50 1.43 -17.68
CA GLY A 21 8.20 2.32 -16.57
C GLY A 21 7.61 1.58 -15.37
N VAL A 22 6.48 2.08 -14.88
CA VAL A 22 5.61 1.41 -13.90
C VAL A 22 4.29 1.10 -14.62
N ASP A 23 3.55 0.10 -14.13
CA ASP A 23 2.27 -0.32 -14.69
C ASP A 23 1.39 0.88 -15.10
N GLY A 24 1.00 0.91 -16.38
CA GLY A 24 0.28 2.02 -17.00
C GLY A 24 -1.10 2.27 -16.41
N ARG A 25 -1.65 1.29 -15.68
CA ARG A 25 -2.94 1.40 -14.97
C ARG A 25 -2.98 2.54 -13.96
N TYR A 26 -1.81 2.99 -13.48
CA TYR A 26 -1.70 4.08 -12.51
C TYR A 26 -1.69 5.48 -13.14
N GLY A 27 -1.85 5.60 -14.46
CA GLY A 27 -1.83 6.88 -15.18
C GLY A 27 -0.46 7.54 -15.19
N LEU A 28 0.61 6.74 -15.09
CA LEU A 28 1.99 7.21 -15.08
C LEU A 28 2.66 7.02 -16.44
N PRO A 29 3.61 7.89 -16.84
CA PRO A 29 4.36 7.72 -18.07
C PRO A 29 5.19 6.43 -18.06
N GLN A 30 5.12 5.64 -19.14
CA GLN A 30 5.92 4.43 -19.33
C GLN A 30 7.36 4.77 -19.75
N GLN A 31 8.16 5.25 -18.80
CA GLN A 31 9.55 5.66 -19.02
C GLN A 31 10.46 5.01 -17.98
N ARG A 32 11.72 4.72 -18.33
CA ARG A 32 12.73 4.18 -17.39
C ARG A 32 12.92 5.05 -16.15
N ARG A 33 12.78 6.38 -16.31
CA ARG A 33 12.83 7.32 -15.19
C ARG A 33 11.70 7.06 -14.18
N THR A 34 10.52 6.67 -14.64
CA THR A 34 9.38 6.31 -13.79
C THR A 34 9.68 5.05 -12.97
N SER A 35 10.40 4.06 -13.53
CA SER A 35 10.84 2.87 -12.79
C SER A 35 11.81 3.18 -11.65
N LEU A 36 12.58 4.27 -11.79
CA LEU A 36 13.56 4.74 -10.80
C LEU A 36 13.03 5.88 -9.91
N ALA A 37 11.80 6.35 -10.16
CA ALA A 37 11.24 7.48 -9.43
C ALA A 37 10.98 7.10 -7.98
N SER A 38 11.19 8.07 -7.08
CA SER A 38 10.90 7.84 -5.66
C SER A 38 9.40 7.63 -5.44
N PRO A 39 9.00 6.88 -4.40
CA PRO A 39 7.60 6.70 -4.02
C PRO A 39 6.81 8.02 -3.92
N LYS A 40 7.43 9.06 -3.37
CA LYS A 40 6.82 10.40 -3.23
C LYS A 40 6.55 11.06 -4.57
N GLN A 41 7.44 10.88 -5.55
CA GLN A 41 7.25 11.39 -6.91
C GLN A 41 6.13 10.64 -7.61
N LEU A 42 6.14 9.30 -7.53
CA LEU A 42 5.10 8.45 -8.13
C LEU A 42 3.71 8.77 -7.59
N PHE A 43 3.59 9.03 -6.28
CA PHE A 43 2.32 9.43 -5.68
C PHE A 43 1.77 10.73 -6.24
N ARG A 44 2.62 11.75 -6.30
CA ARG A 44 2.23 13.09 -6.73
C ARG A 44 1.83 13.13 -8.21
N SER A 45 2.45 12.28 -9.02
CA SER A 45 2.21 12.23 -10.47
C SER A 45 1.08 11.26 -10.86
N ALA A 46 0.67 10.36 -9.97
CA ALA A 46 -0.39 9.40 -10.27
C ALA A 46 -1.78 10.01 -10.00
N ASN A 47 -2.75 9.62 -10.81
CA ASN A 47 -4.14 10.07 -10.67
C ASN A 47 -5.00 9.11 -9.83
N MET A 48 -4.37 8.22 -9.04
CA MET A 48 -5.05 7.10 -8.39
C MET A 48 -5.96 7.53 -7.24
N THR A 49 -5.58 8.56 -6.49
CA THR A 49 -6.42 9.08 -5.39
C THR A 49 -7.72 9.68 -5.92
N GLN A 50 -7.67 10.39 -7.05
CA GLN A 50 -8.86 10.95 -7.70
C GLN A 50 -9.78 9.85 -8.22
N ARG A 51 -9.22 8.82 -8.87
CA ARG A 51 -9.99 7.67 -9.36
C ARG A 51 -10.68 6.92 -8.22
N TRP A 52 -10.01 6.76 -7.09
CA TRP A 52 -10.61 6.16 -5.89
C TRP A 52 -11.75 7.02 -5.33
N GLN A 53 -11.55 8.34 -5.20
CA GLN A 53 -12.59 9.27 -4.76
C GLN A 53 -13.82 9.27 -5.69
N ARG A 54 -13.61 9.10 -6.99
CA ARG A 54 -14.67 8.96 -8.01
C ARG A 54 -15.29 7.56 -8.07
N ARG A 55 -14.85 6.63 -7.23
CA ARG A 55 -15.27 5.22 -7.22
C ARG A 55 -15.00 4.47 -8.53
N GLU A 56 -14.02 4.92 -9.31
CA GLU A 56 -13.56 4.23 -10.53
C GLU A 56 -12.69 3.01 -10.21
N ILE A 57 -12.14 2.96 -8.99
CA ILE A 57 -11.35 1.84 -8.47
C ILE A 57 -11.83 1.49 -7.06
N SER A 58 -11.72 0.22 -6.71
CA SER A 58 -12.13 -0.31 -5.41
C SER A 58 -11.17 0.10 -4.28
N ASN A 59 -11.65 -0.02 -3.04
CA ASN A 59 -10.81 0.15 -1.85
C ASN A 59 -9.61 -0.81 -1.87
N PHE A 60 -9.79 -2.04 -2.34
CA PHE A 60 -8.73 -3.04 -2.43
C PHE A 60 -7.64 -2.61 -3.41
N GLU A 61 -8.03 -2.19 -4.63
CA GLU A 61 -7.08 -1.71 -5.64
C GLU A 61 -6.34 -0.46 -5.19
N TYR A 62 -7.05 0.46 -4.54
CA TYR A 62 -6.43 1.66 -4.01
C TYR A 62 -5.44 1.32 -2.89
N LEU A 63 -5.80 0.45 -1.94
CA LEU A 63 -4.89 0.00 -0.89
C LEU A 63 -3.67 -0.73 -1.47
N MET A 64 -3.86 -1.59 -2.48
CA MET A 64 -2.74 -2.22 -3.18
C MET A 64 -1.81 -1.21 -3.84
N TYR A 65 -2.37 -0.19 -4.48
CA TYR A 65 -1.59 0.91 -5.03
C TYR A 65 -0.79 1.64 -3.94
N LEU A 66 -1.42 1.98 -2.81
CA LEU A 66 -0.74 2.63 -1.69
C LEU A 66 0.38 1.75 -1.12
N ILE A 67 0.11 0.47 -0.87
CA ILE A 67 1.05 -0.47 -0.21
C ILE A 67 2.27 -0.79 -1.08
N ILE A 68 2.09 -0.92 -2.40
CA ILE A 68 3.19 -1.27 -3.31
C ILE A 68 4.02 -0.03 -3.70
N ARG A 69 3.44 1.17 -3.69
CA ARG A 69 4.05 2.35 -4.33
C ARG A 69 4.27 3.55 -3.43
N LEU A 70 3.61 3.63 -2.27
CA LEU A 70 3.94 4.61 -1.25
C LEU A 70 4.77 3.95 -0.18
N GLN A 71 6.05 4.29 -0.09
CA GLN A 71 6.70 4.71 1.16
C GLN A 71 8.22 4.89 1.00
N LYS A 72 8.71 6.09 1.35
CA LYS A 72 10.11 6.33 1.73
C LYS A 72 10.31 6.32 3.27
N LYS A 73 9.23 6.21 4.06
CA LYS A 73 9.21 6.33 5.53
C LYS A 73 9.12 4.96 6.26
N PHE A 74 8.79 3.86 5.57
CA PHE A 74 8.49 2.56 6.21
C PHE A 74 8.98 1.30 5.46
N TYR A 75 9.91 1.41 4.51
CA TYR A 75 10.44 0.23 3.77
C TYR A 75 9.32 -0.67 3.17
N LEU A 76 8.36 -0.10 2.42
CA LEU A 76 7.30 -0.88 1.76
C LEU A 76 7.50 -0.95 0.25
N GLY A 77 8.64 -1.50 -0.17
CA GLY A 77 8.71 -2.21 -1.46
C GLY A 77 8.00 -3.56 -1.35
N ARG A 78 6.80 -3.57 -0.76
CA ARG A 78 6.12 -4.81 -0.38
C ARG A 78 5.86 -5.62 -1.62
N THR A 79 6.21 -6.88 -1.52
CA THR A 79 6.08 -7.83 -2.62
C THR A 79 5.65 -9.14 -2.01
N TYR A 80 4.83 -9.88 -2.74
CA TYR A 80 4.50 -11.25 -2.38
C TYR A 80 5.73 -12.17 -2.36
N GLN A 81 6.86 -11.71 -2.91
CA GLN A 81 8.11 -12.47 -3.01
C GLN A 81 8.95 -12.45 -1.72
N ASP A 82 8.72 -11.52 -0.79
CA ASP A 82 9.48 -11.39 0.46
C ASP A 82 8.50 -11.37 1.64
N LEU A 83 8.55 -12.41 2.47
CA LEU A 83 7.67 -12.58 3.63
C LEU A 83 7.85 -11.47 4.67
N ASN A 84 9.07 -10.94 4.83
CA ASN A 84 9.33 -9.83 5.73
C ASN A 84 8.69 -8.51 5.21
N GLN A 85 8.43 -8.48 3.91
CA GLN A 85 7.85 -7.38 3.17
C GLN A 85 6.48 -7.74 2.58
N TYR A 86 5.66 -8.49 3.32
CA TYR A 86 4.30 -8.82 2.89
C TYR A 86 3.34 -7.60 2.96
N PRO A 87 2.44 -7.41 1.98
CA PRO A 87 1.43 -6.36 2.01
C PRO A 87 0.54 -6.40 3.26
N ILE A 88 0.35 -5.26 3.92
CA ILE A 88 -0.43 -5.17 5.16
C ILE A 88 -1.79 -4.54 4.85
N PHE A 89 -2.86 -5.23 5.21
CA PHE A 89 -4.23 -4.71 5.15
C PHE A 89 -4.78 -4.44 6.55
N PRO A 90 -5.65 -3.42 6.70
CA PRO A 90 -6.30 -3.17 7.97
C PRO A 90 -7.34 -4.26 8.27
N TRP A 91 -7.45 -4.60 9.55
CA TRP A 91 -8.61 -5.34 10.06
C TRP A 91 -9.85 -4.44 9.94
N VAL A 92 -10.91 -4.94 9.32
CA VAL A 92 -12.13 -4.17 9.03
C VAL A 92 -13.29 -4.61 9.91
N ILE A 93 -13.50 -5.92 10.07
CA ILE A 93 -14.56 -6.48 10.89
C ILE A 93 -14.07 -6.60 12.33
N ALA A 94 -14.93 -6.28 13.28
CA ALA A 94 -14.71 -6.42 14.72
C ALA A 94 -15.55 -7.56 15.34
N ASP A 95 -16.68 -7.88 14.71
CA ASP A 95 -17.59 -8.94 15.18
C ASP A 95 -17.30 -10.27 14.45
N TYR A 96 -16.82 -11.25 15.21
CA TYR A 96 -16.55 -12.61 14.75
C TYR A 96 -17.34 -13.66 15.55
N GLU A 97 -18.27 -13.23 16.42
CA GLU A 97 -19.00 -14.11 17.33
C GLU A 97 -20.46 -14.29 16.90
N SER A 98 -21.07 -13.26 16.28
CA SER A 98 -22.44 -13.33 15.80
C SER A 98 -22.62 -14.37 14.69
N GLU A 99 -23.71 -15.16 14.76
CA GLU A 99 -24.08 -16.13 13.71
C GLU A 99 -24.36 -15.44 12.36
N LYS A 100 -24.87 -14.21 12.39
CA LYS A 100 -25.13 -13.38 11.21
C LYS A 100 -24.49 -12.02 11.35
N LEU A 101 -23.69 -11.65 10.35
CA LEU A 101 -22.98 -10.38 10.32
C LEU A 101 -23.87 -9.25 9.76
N VAL A 102 -24.21 -8.27 10.59
CA VAL A 102 -25.05 -7.13 10.19
C VAL A 102 -24.18 -5.96 9.72
N LEU A 103 -24.00 -5.84 8.39
CA LEU A 103 -23.16 -4.79 7.78
C LEU A 103 -23.69 -3.35 7.92
N ASN A 104 -24.92 -3.17 8.39
CA ASN A 104 -25.48 -1.84 8.65
C ASN A 104 -25.13 -1.32 10.05
N SER A 105 -24.61 -2.16 10.95
CA SER A 105 -24.27 -1.75 12.31
C SER A 105 -22.84 -1.17 12.36
N PRO A 106 -22.64 0.04 12.90
CA PRO A 106 -21.30 0.58 13.14
C PRO A 106 -20.47 -0.30 14.07
N SER A 107 -21.09 -1.06 14.99
CA SER A 107 -20.40 -1.94 15.94
C SER A 107 -19.70 -3.13 15.28
N THR A 108 -20.14 -3.51 14.07
CA THR A 108 -19.54 -4.60 13.30
C THR A 108 -18.17 -4.22 12.74
N TYR A 109 -17.88 -2.92 12.64
CA TYR A 109 -16.64 -2.42 12.04
C TYR A 109 -15.66 -1.92 13.09
N ARG A 110 -14.38 -2.14 12.79
CA ARG A 110 -13.27 -1.58 13.56
C ARG A 110 -13.14 -0.08 13.29
N ASP A 111 -12.84 0.68 14.33
CA ASP A 111 -12.41 2.07 14.20
C ASP A 111 -11.08 2.18 13.44
N LEU A 112 -11.15 2.55 12.15
CA LEU A 112 -9.99 2.65 11.27
C LEU A 112 -9.06 3.83 11.63
N SER A 113 -9.51 4.79 12.43
CA SER A 113 -8.70 5.93 12.87
C SER A 113 -7.65 5.55 13.92
N LYS A 114 -7.85 4.41 14.60
CA LYS A 114 -7.01 3.95 15.70
C LYS A 114 -6.06 2.82 15.28
N PRO A 115 -4.80 2.78 15.75
CA PRO A 115 -3.94 1.61 15.62
C PRO A 115 -4.50 0.41 16.38
N VAL A 116 -4.21 -0.81 15.90
CA VAL A 116 -4.68 -2.07 16.51
C VAL A 116 -4.30 -2.17 18.00
N GLY A 117 -3.11 -1.73 18.39
CA GLY A 117 -2.64 -1.77 19.77
C GLY A 117 -3.44 -0.91 20.76
N THR A 118 -4.22 0.05 20.26
CA THR A 118 -5.01 0.99 21.08
C THR A 118 -6.50 0.64 21.18
N LEU A 119 -6.92 -0.46 20.54
CA LEU A 119 -8.32 -0.88 20.54
C LEU A 119 -8.74 -1.47 21.88
N ASN A 120 -7.83 -2.21 22.53
CA ASN A 120 -8.09 -2.75 23.86
C ASN A 120 -7.72 -1.69 24.92
N PRO A 121 -8.65 -1.26 25.78
CA PRO A 121 -8.39 -0.23 26.79
C PRO A 121 -7.30 -0.63 27.80
N ILE A 122 -7.21 -1.90 28.18
CA ILE A 122 -6.19 -2.43 29.09
C ILE A 122 -4.81 -2.36 28.42
N ARG A 123 -4.75 -2.71 27.13
CA ARG A 123 -3.50 -2.61 26.36
C ARG A 123 -3.13 -1.15 26.09
N LYS A 124 -4.11 -0.29 25.94
CA LYS A 124 -3.90 1.16 25.74
C LYS A 124 -3.25 1.79 26.97
N SER A 125 -3.70 1.47 28.18
CA SER A 125 -3.10 1.98 29.44
C SER A 125 -1.70 1.44 29.73
N PHE A 126 -1.25 0.41 29.01
CA PHE A 126 0.14 -0.05 29.09
C PHE A 126 1.09 0.80 28.24
N PHE A 127 0.60 1.37 27.14
CA PHE A 127 1.41 2.16 26.20
C PHE A 127 1.37 3.68 26.43
N TYR A 128 0.41 4.16 27.23
CA TYR A 128 0.18 5.56 27.57
C TYR A 128 -0.13 5.68 29.06
#